data_AF-A0AAW3X0R0-F1
#
_entry.id   AF-A0AAW3X0R0-F1
#
_cell.length_a   1.000
_cell.length_b   1.000
_cell.length_c   1.000
_cell.angle_alpha   90.00
_cell.angle_beta   90.00
_cell.angle_gamma   90.00
#
_symmetry.space_group_name_H-M   'P 1'
#
loop_
_entity.id
_entity.type
_entity.pdbx_description
1 polymer ?
#
loop_
_entity_poly.entity_id
_entity_poly.type
_entity_poly.pdbx_seq_one_letter_code
_entity_poly.pdbx_strand_id
1 'polypeptide(L)'
;MEDMLMEDFGFSRSEVKELLEVSKSGSGGSTGASRASSITGRLPATAAIGTVVNIVYTIDLQEMKDLATITNFIARQVGGAGAGVAVAALVAKTVLAAAQKGGINYAKVTISYTYGYNNDGVLGWTPGYTKYEYW
;
A
#
# COMPACT_ATOMS: atom_id res chain seq x y z
N MET A 1 2.82 -22.49 3.28
CA MET A 1 4.09 -21.79 3.55
C MET A 1 3.85 -20.33 3.22
N GLU A 2 3.14 -19.62 4.09
CA GLU A 2 2.78 -18.19 3.95
C GLU A 2 3.43 -17.35 5.06
N ASP A 3 4.17 -17.99 5.97
CA ASP A 3 4.69 -17.41 7.21
C ASP A 3 6.04 -16.68 7.04
N MET A 4 6.75 -16.87 5.92
CA MET A 4 8.15 -16.43 5.78
C MET A 4 8.35 -15.05 5.15
N LEU A 5 7.32 -14.41 4.61
CA LEU A 5 7.40 -13.05 4.05
C LEU A 5 7.05 -11.95 5.09
N MET A 6 6.66 -12.33 6.30
CA MET A 6 5.98 -11.45 7.27
C MET A 6 6.91 -10.92 8.38
N GLU A 7 7.94 -11.67 8.77
CA GLU A 7 8.89 -11.25 9.83
C GLU A 7 9.96 -10.25 9.34
N ASP A 8 10.35 -10.29 8.05
CA ASP A 8 11.35 -9.37 7.47
C ASP A 8 10.88 -7.90 7.40
N PHE A 9 9.58 -7.65 7.49
CA PHE A 9 9.00 -6.31 7.52
C PHE A 9 8.67 -5.80 8.94
N GLY A 10 8.99 -6.57 9.98
CA GLY A 10 8.79 -6.18 11.38
C GLY A 10 7.33 -6.13 11.83
N PHE A 11 6.42 -6.82 11.13
CA PHE A 11 5.00 -6.93 11.52
C PHE A 11 4.77 -8.16 12.38
N SER A 12 4.00 -8.02 13.45
CA SER A 12 3.53 -9.17 14.22
C SER A 12 2.42 -9.92 13.46
N ARG A 13 2.35 -11.25 13.60
CA ARG A 13 1.29 -12.10 13.00
C ARG A 13 -0.12 -11.59 13.31
N SER A 14 -0.31 -10.98 14.48
CA SER A 14 -1.59 -10.38 14.88
C SER A 14 -1.93 -9.11 14.09
N GLU A 15 -0.94 -8.24 13.83
CA GLU A 15 -1.15 -7.03 13.03
C GLU A 15 -1.49 -7.41 11.58
N VAL A 16 -0.81 -8.42 11.03
CA VAL A 16 -1.10 -8.91 9.67
C VAL A 16 -2.49 -9.51 9.59
N LYS A 17 -2.93 -10.27 10.60
CA LYS A 17 -4.28 -10.82 10.64
C LYS A 17 -5.34 -9.72 10.70
N GLU A 18 -5.11 -8.68 11.50
CA GLU A 18 -6.00 -7.51 11.58
C GLU A 18 -6.07 -6.78 10.23
N LEU A 19 -4.93 -6.55 9.58
CA LEU A 19 -4.87 -5.91 8.26
C LEU A 19 -5.52 -6.78 7.16
N LEU A 20 -5.40 -8.10 7.25
CA LEU A 20 -6.04 -9.03 6.34
C LEU A 20 -7.57 -9.08 6.55
N GLU A 21 -8.04 -9.03 7.80
CA GLU A 21 -9.46 -8.91 8.13
C GLU A 21 -10.05 -7.55 7.69
N VAL A 22 -9.30 -6.47 7.84
CA VAL A 22 -9.63 -5.13 7.30
C VAL A 22 -9.72 -5.17 5.77
N SER A 23 -8.80 -5.87 5.10
CA SER A 23 -8.83 -6.00 3.63
C SER A 23 -10.02 -6.82 3.11
N LYS A 24 -10.47 -7.84 3.87
CA LYS A 24 -11.64 -8.68 3.54
C LYS A 24 -12.97 -7.99 3.85
N SER A 25 -13.02 -7.16 4.88
CA SER A 25 -14.20 -6.38 5.25
C SER A 25 -14.38 -5.12 4.38
N GLY A 26 -13.34 -4.70 3.65
CA GLY A 26 -13.37 -3.56 2.72
C GLY A 26 -14.14 -3.75 1.41
N SER A 27 -15.00 -4.77 1.28
CA SER A 27 -15.83 -5.03 0.08
C SER A 27 -17.20 -4.34 0.11
N GLY A 28 -17.34 -3.21 0.79
CA GLY A 28 -18.57 -2.42 0.79
C GLY A 28 -18.32 -0.98 1.22
N GLY A 29 -18.47 -0.03 0.29
CA GLY A 29 -18.42 1.39 0.62
C GLY A 29 -17.70 2.24 -0.40
N SER A 30 -18.32 2.44 -1.56
CA SER A 30 -18.03 3.57 -2.45
C SER A 30 -18.54 4.87 -1.82
N THR A 31 -17.95 5.36 -0.73
CA THR A 31 -18.14 6.74 -0.26
C THR A 31 -17.01 7.10 0.71
N GLY A 32 -16.09 7.99 0.32
CA GLY A 32 -15.11 8.55 1.26
C GLY A 32 -13.66 8.67 0.79
N ALA A 33 -13.32 8.36 -0.47
CA ALA A 33 -12.10 8.94 -1.05
C ALA A 33 -12.44 10.38 -1.41
N SER A 34 -12.28 11.27 -0.44
CA SER A 34 -12.38 12.70 -0.60
C SER A 34 -11.58 13.19 -1.80
N ARG A 35 -12.04 14.28 -2.43
CA ARG A 35 -11.44 14.87 -3.64
C ARG A 35 -9.94 15.18 -3.54
N ALA A 36 -9.36 15.21 -2.33
CA ALA A 36 -7.96 15.52 -2.07
C ALA A 36 -7.02 14.29 -2.14
N SER A 37 -7.47 13.12 -1.65
CA SER A 37 -6.68 11.89 -1.73
C SER A 37 -6.86 11.23 -3.09
N SER A 38 -5.77 10.90 -3.76
CA SER A 38 -5.81 10.42 -5.14
C SER A 38 -4.74 9.37 -5.44
N ILE A 39 -4.99 8.59 -6.47
CA ILE A 39 -4.05 7.59 -6.98
C ILE A 39 -3.79 7.93 -8.44
N THR A 40 -2.53 8.11 -8.80
CA THR A 40 -2.08 8.33 -10.17
C THR A 40 -1.27 7.14 -10.65
N GLY A 41 -1.66 6.62 -11.81
CA GLY A 41 -1.13 5.36 -12.36
C GLY A 41 -1.97 4.15 -11.97
N ARG A 42 -1.73 3.05 -12.68
CA ARG A 42 -2.35 1.74 -12.41
C ARG A 42 -1.38 0.66 -12.83
N LEU A 43 -1.39 -0.48 -12.13
CA LEU A 43 -0.68 -1.68 -12.56
C LEU A 43 -1.38 -2.27 -13.80
N PRO A 44 -0.70 -2.38 -14.96
CA PRO A 44 -1.23 -3.08 -16.12
C PRO A 44 -1.60 -4.53 -15.81
N ALA A 45 -2.70 -5.03 -16.36
CA ALA A 45 -3.08 -6.45 -16.23
C ALA A 45 -2.08 -7.38 -16.94
N THR A 46 -1.43 -6.88 -18.00
CA THR A 46 -0.39 -7.58 -18.76
C THR A 46 0.81 -6.66 -18.93
N ALA A 47 2.00 -7.20 -18.72
CA ALA A 47 3.27 -6.50 -18.91
C ALA A 47 4.37 -7.49 -19.29
N ALA A 48 5.44 -6.99 -19.91
CA ALA A 48 6.64 -7.80 -20.14
C ALA A 48 7.45 -7.92 -18.85
N ILE A 49 8.15 -9.04 -18.64
CA ILE A 49 9.07 -9.20 -17.51
C ILE A 49 10.13 -8.09 -17.57
N GLY A 50 10.39 -7.45 -16.44
CA GLY A 50 11.28 -6.30 -16.31
C GLY A 50 10.58 -4.95 -16.51
N THR A 51 9.28 -4.92 -16.81
CA THR A 51 8.53 -3.64 -16.88
C THR A 51 8.48 -3.01 -15.49
N VAL A 52 8.83 -1.72 -15.41
CA VAL A 52 8.74 -0.93 -14.17
C VAL A 52 7.68 0.15 -14.34
N VAL A 53 6.78 0.25 -13.36
CA VAL A 53 5.75 1.30 -13.29
C VAL A 53 5.78 1.98 -11.93
N ASN A 54 5.51 3.27 -11.89
CA ASN A 54 5.41 4.02 -10.64
C ASN A 54 3.95 4.37 -10.38
N ILE A 55 3.46 4.04 -9.18
CA ILE A 55 2.13 4.43 -8.72
C ILE A 55 2.32 5.49 -7.65
N VAL A 56 1.61 6.61 -7.82
CA VAL A 56 1.67 7.75 -6.91
C VAL A 56 0.38 7.82 -6.11
N TYR A 57 0.50 7.83 -4.80
CA TYR A 57 -0.59 7.98 -3.85
C TYR A 57 -0.46 9.35 -3.20
N THR A 58 -1.47 10.19 -3.35
CA THR A 58 -1.62 11.43 -2.59
C THR A 58 -2.60 11.14 -1.47
N ILE A 59 -2.18 11.35 -0.23
CA ILE A 59 -2.93 11.03 0.97
C ILE A 59 -3.15 12.33 1.74
N ASP A 60 -4.41 12.69 1.95
CA ASP A 60 -4.81 13.76 2.85
C ASP A 60 -4.82 13.22 4.29
N LEU A 61 -3.90 13.74 5.11
CA LEU A 61 -3.69 13.29 6.49
C LEU A 61 -4.69 13.91 7.46
N GLN A 62 -5.46 14.91 7.03
CA GLN A 62 -6.58 15.45 7.81
C GLN A 62 -7.80 14.54 7.70
N GLU A 63 -7.95 13.80 6.61
CA GLU A 63 -9.09 12.93 6.37
C GLU A 63 -8.77 11.46 6.67
N MET A 64 -7.55 11.01 6.36
CA MET A 64 -7.09 9.64 6.61
C MET A 64 -6.24 9.59 7.88
N LYS A 65 -6.90 9.51 9.04
CA LYS A 65 -6.26 9.59 10.37
C LYS A 65 -5.90 8.24 10.99
N ASP A 66 -6.30 7.14 10.37
CA ASP A 66 -6.10 5.80 10.91
C ASP A 66 -5.37 4.89 9.92
N LEU A 67 -4.68 3.89 10.48
CA LEU A 67 -3.84 2.97 9.73
C LEU A 67 -4.63 2.13 8.73
N ALA A 68 -5.84 1.69 9.10
CA ALA A 68 -6.67 0.81 8.29
C ALA A 68 -7.16 1.53 7.03
N THR A 69 -7.59 2.79 7.15
CA THR A 69 -8.04 3.62 6.03
C THR A 69 -6.91 3.86 5.03
N ILE A 70 -5.72 4.27 5.50
CA ILE A 70 -4.57 4.50 4.61
C ILE A 70 -4.12 3.18 3.95
N THR A 71 -4.08 2.08 4.71
CA THR A 71 -3.72 0.76 4.18
C THR A 71 -4.68 0.34 3.08
N ASN A 72 -5.98 0.40 3.32
CA ASN A 72 -7.01 0.05 2.33
C ASN A 72 -6.93 0.94 1.09
N PHE A 73 -6.64 2.23 1.26
CA PHE A 73 -6.47 3.15 0.15
C PHE A 73 -5.32 2.73 -0.77
N ILE A 74 -4.15 2.38 -0.21
CA ILE A 74 -2.98 1.94 -0.99
C ILE A 74 -3.22 0.53 -1.58
N ALA A 75 -3.84 -0.36 -0.80
CA ALA A 75 -4.10 -1.75 -1.16
C ALA A 75 -4.99 -1.90 -2.41
N ARG A 76 -5.85 -0.91 -2.69
CA ARG A 76 -6.73 -0.87 -3.87
C ARG A 76 -5.99 -1.01 -5.21
N GLN A 77 -4.71 -0.64 -5.29
CA GLN A 77 -3.92 -0.78 -6.53
C GLN A 77 -3.10 -2.05 -6.61
N VAL A 78 -2.75 -2.65 -5.48
CA VAL A 78 -1.83 -3.80 -5.43
C VAL A 78 -2.52 -5.15 -5.55
N GLY A 79 -3.79 -5.16 -5.98
CA GLY A 79 -4.45 -6.38 -6.44
C GLY A 79 -4.75 -7.42 -5.35
N GLY A 80 -4.81 -7.02 -4.07
CA GLY A 80 -5.35 -7.84 -2.97
C GLY A 80 -4.63 -9.17 -2.66
N ALA A 81 -3.54 -9.51 -3.35
CA ALA A 81 -2.80 -10.73 -3.10
C ALA A 81 -1.62 -10.47 -2.16
N GLY A 82 -1.67 -11.06 -0.95
CA GLY A 82 -0.59 -11.26 0.03
C GLY A 82 0.42 -10.13 0.19
N ALA A 83 1.43 -10.09 -0.70
CA ALA A 83 2.52 -9.13 -0.69
C ALA A 83 2.07 -7.66 -0.83
N GLY A 84 0.99 -7.41 -1.58
CA GLY A 84 0.45 -6.05 -1.77
C GLY A 84 -0.08 -5.43 -0.48
N VAL A 85 -0.74 -6.24 0.35
CA VAL A 85 -1.35 -5.77 1.61
C VAL A 85 -0.27 -5.47 2.67
N ALA A 86 0.77 -6.30 2.75
CA ALA A 86 1.88 -6.08 3.67
C ALA A 86 2.62 -4.77 3.37
N VAL A 87 2.90 -4.49 2.09
CA VAL A 87 3.54 -3.23 1.69
C VAL A 87 2.60 -2.04 1.93
N ALA A 88 1.32 -2.16 1.59
CA ALA A 88 0.35 -1.11 1.86
C ALA A 88 0.31 -0.73 3.35
N ALA A 89 0.36 -1.73 4.24
CA ALA A 89 0.39 -1.51 5.68
C ALA A 89 1.68 -0.85 6.16
N LEU A 90 2.84 -1.25 5.62
CA LEU A 90 4.13 -0.62 5.94
C LEU A 90 4.12 0.86 5.56
N VAL A 91 3.67 1.15 4.33
CA VAL A 91 3.55 2.52 3.85
C VAL A 91 2.59 3.32 4.72
N ALA A 92 1.45 2.74 5.08
CA ALA A 92 0.46 3.38 5.94
C ALA A 92 1.04 3.71 7.33
N LYS A 93 1.80 2.80 7.94
CA LYS A 93 2.50 3.06 9.22
C LYS A 93 3.45 4.24 9.13
N THR A 94 4.28 4.28 8.08
CA THR A 94 5.24 5.38 7.85
C THR A 94 4.54 6.72 7.66
N VAL A 95 3.45 6.74 6.88
CA VAL A 95 2.66 7.96 6.64
C VAL A 95 1.98 8.44 7.92
N LEU A 96 1.39 7.53 8.69
CA LEU A 96 0.73 7.87 9.96
C LEU A 96 1.72 8.40 11.01
N ALA A 97 2.90 7.76 11.11
CA ALA A 97 3.96 8.23 12.00
C ALA A 97 4.46 9.64 11.63
N ALA A 98 4.48 9.98 10.33
CA ALA A 98 4.79 11.33 9.88
C ALA A 98 3.68 12.32 10.27
N ALA A 99 2.40 11.95 10.07
CA ALA A 99 1.26 12.78 10.46
C ALA A 99 1.26 13.11 11.97
N GLN A 100 1.62 12.14 12.82
CA GLN A 100 1.66 12.30 14.27
C GLN A 100 2.72 13.30 14.76
N LYS A 101 3.77 13.57 13.97
CA LYS A 101 4.77 14.61 14.29
C LYS A 101 4.21 16.02 14.15
N GLY A 102 3.04 16.18 13.53
CA GLY A 102 2.36 17.45 13.31
C GLY A 102 2.99 18.28 12.19
N GLY A 103 2.22 19.25 11.68
CA GLY A 103 2.68 20.21 10.67
C GLY A 103 2.70 19.70 9.22
N ILE A 104 2.13 18.52 8.95
CA ILE A 104 2.02 17.92 7.62
C ILE A 104 0.53 17.67 7.35
N ASN A 105 0.03 18.14 6.21
CA ASN A 105 -1.36 17.94 5.80
C ASN A 105 -1.47 16.87 4.73
N TYR A 106 -0.41 16.67 3.94
CA TYR A 106 -0.41 15.75 2.82
C TYR A 106 0.84 14.88 2.78
N ALA A 107 0.66 13.65 2.33
CA ALA A 107 1.75 12.76 1.96
C ALA A 107 1.61 12.34 0.48
N LYS A 108 2.71 12.43 -0.27
CA LYS A 108 2.86 11.79 -1.57
C LYS A 108 3.77 10.59 -1.41
N VAL A 109 3.23 9.42 -1.71
CA VAL A 109 3.97 8.18 -1.73
C VAL A 109 4.10 7.73 -3.17
N THR A 110 5.31 7.50 -3.65
CA THR A 110 5.54 6.85 -4.93
C THR A 110 6.11 5.47 -4.69
N ILE A 111 5.43 4.44 -5.18
CA ILE A 111 5.90 3.04 -5.10
C ILE A 111 6.23 2.60 -6.52
N SER A 112 7.47 2.15 -6.73
CA SER A 112 7.85 1.48 -7.99
C SER A 112 7.40 0.03 -7.94
N TYR A 113 6.85 -0.49 -9.02
CA TYR A 113 6.51 -1.89 -9.18
C TYR A 113 7.23 -2.46 -10.38
N THR A 114 7.85 -3.61 -10.20
CA THR A 114 8.50 -4.35 -11.29
C THR A 114 7.68 -5.60 -11.59
N TYR A 115 7.35 -5.82 -12.86
CA TYR A 115 6.68 -7.05 -13.29
C TYR A 115 7.72 -8.15 -13.50
N GLY A 116 7.54 -9.29 -12.83
CA GLY A 116 8.47 -10.41 -12.92
C GLY A 116 8.12 -11.53 -11.95
N TYR A 117 9.00 -12.51 -11.86
CA TYR A 117 8.88 -13.58 -10.86
C TYR A 117 9.23 -13.03 -9.48
N ASN A 118 8.35 -13.27 -8.51
CA ASN A 118 8.65 -13.00 -7.10
C ASN A 118 9.52 -14.12 -6.50
N ASN A 119 9.88 -13.99 -5.21
CA ASN A 119 10.73 -14.95 -4.50
C ASN A 119 10.08 -16.36 -4.39
N ASP A 120 8.77 -16.48 -4.60
CA ASP A 120 8.03 -17.75 -4.62
C ASP A 120 7.88 -18.33 -6.04
N GLY A 121 8.49 -17.70 -7.06
CA GLY A 121 8.38 -18.12 -8.46
C GLY A 121 7.02 -17.80 -9.10
N VAL A 122 6.21 -16.96 -8.48
CA VAL A 122 4.92 -16.48 -9.01
C VAL A 122 5.15 -15.23 -9.86
N LEU A 123 4.59 -15.23 -11.06
CA LEU A 123 4.64 -14.08 -11.96
C LEU A 123 3.65 -13.00 -11.51
N GLY A 124 4.12 -11.78 -11.27
CA GLY A 124 3.27 -10.68 -10.86
C GLY A 124 4.00 -9.35 -10.72
N TRP A 125 3.27 -8.36 -10.21
CA TRP A 125 3.86 -7.07 -9.84
C TRP A 125 4.45 -7.14 -8.45
N THR A 126 5.75 -6.90 -8.35
CA THR A 126 6.46 -6.85 -7.07
C THR A 126 6.75 -5.39 -6.72
N PRO A 127 6.32 -4.91 -5.54
CA PRO A 127 6.68 -3.57 -5.06
C PRO A 127 8.19 -3.49 -4.81
N GLY A 128 8.75 -2.32 -5.09
CA GLY A 128 10.16 -2.01 -4.92
C GLY A 128 10.36 -0.72 -4.13
N TYR A 129 11.22 0.17 -4.65
CA TYR A 129 11.56 1.42 -4.00
C TYR A 129 10.31 2.27 -3.70
N THR A 130 10.24 2.79 -2.47
CA THR A 130 9.18 3.67 -2.03
C THR A 130 9.76 5.03 -1.65
N LYS A 131 9.24 6.09 -2.27
CA LYS A 131 9.59 7.49 -1.99
C LYS A 131 8.45 8.18 -1.24
N TYR A 132 8.79 8.97 -0.23
CA TYR A 132 7.84 9.77 0.55
C TYR A 132 8.16 11.26 0.42
N GLU A 133 7.13 12.08 0.23
CA GLU A 133 7.21 13.54 0.24
C GLU A 133 6.05 14.10 1.08
N TYR A 134 6.30 15.12 1.90
CA TYR A 134 5.35 15.64 2.89
C TYR A 134 5.22 17.16 2.76
N TRP A 135 4.01 17.70 2.86
CA TRP A 135 3.74 19.15 2.84
C TRP A 135 2.42 19.53 3.54
#